data_AF-A0A815KPG4-F1
#
_entry.id   AF-A0A815KPG4-F1
#
_cell.length_a   1.000
_cell.length_b   1.000
_cell.length_c   1.000
_cell.angle_alpha   90.00
_cell.angle_beta   90.00
_cell.angle_gamma   90.00
#
_symmetry.space_group_name_H-M   'P 1'
#
loop_
_entity.id
_entity.type
_entity.pdbx_description
1 polymer ?
#
loop_
_entity_poly.entity_id
_entity_poly.type
_entity_poly.pdbx_seq_one_letter_code
_entity_poly.pdbx_strand_id
1 'polypeptide(L)'
;MTDSETITKTSQHVYTIPLETNSTICCSYSRDRAERTTRLKKYREELELTKIRSINDWLCWSIFNLICGGSVMSFITVALSIICRSKKSINDYENAKLTSKLALIFNFFITIGTIIGWIMLYFLITATDKETVQLVNGIKKIF
;
A
#
# COMPACT_ATOMS: atom_id res chain seq x y z
N MET A 1 -46.41 -28.82 5.55
CA MET A 1 -45.34 -29.71 5.07
C MET A 1 -44.38 -29.87 6.22
N THR A 2 -44.47 -31.01 6.89
CA THR A 2 -43.80 -31.37 8.14
C THR A 2 -42.74 -32.42 7.81
N ASP A 3 -41.48 -32.02 7.81
CA ASP A 3 -40.37 -32.90 7.47
C ASP A 3 -39.89 -33.66 8.71
N SER A 4 -39.84 -34.99 8.57
CA SER A 4 -39.52 -35.96 9.62
C SER A 4 -38.02 -36.00 9.90
N GLU A 5 -37.65 -35.76 11.16
CA GLU A 5 -36.29 -35.98 11.66
C GLU A 5 -35.99 -37.49 11.80
N THR A 6 -34.97 -37.95 11.08
CA THR A 6 -34.49 -39.33 11.14
C THR A 6 -33.39 -39.45 12.19
N ILE A 7 -33.74 -39.96 13.38
CA ILE A 7 -32.80 -40.15 14.50
C ILE A 7 -31.92 -41.37 14.22
N THR A 8 -30.65 -41.13 13.87
CA THR A 8 -29.63 -42.17 13.71
C THR A 8 -29.00 -42.50 15.06
N LYS A 9 -29.35 -43.64 15.64
CA LYS A 9 -28.71 -44.18 16.85
C LYS A 9 -27.27 -44.57 16.55
N THR A 10 -26.31 -43.77 17.00
CA THR A 10 -24.88 -44.11 16.95
C THR A 10 -24.56 -45.06 18.11
N SER A 11 -24.23 -46.31 17.77
CA SER A 11 -23.79 -47.33 18.74
C SER A 11 -22.44 -46.93 19.32
N GLN A 12 -22.41 -46.54 20.60
CA GLN A 12 -21.18 -46.24 21.33
C GLN A 12 -20.55 -47.56 21.80
N HIS A 13 -19.61 -48.09 21.02
CA HIS A 13 -18.70 -49.12 21.50
C HIS A 13 -17.72 -48.50 22.50
N VAL A 14 -17.91 -48.80 23.79
CA VAL A 14 -16.99 -48.45 24.87
C VAL A 14 -15.83 -49.44 24.83
N TYR A 15 -14.69 -49.00 24.31
CA TYR A 15 -13.45 -49.76 24.38
C TYR A 15 -12.72 -49.42 25.69
N THR A 16 -12.55 -50.41 26.55
CA THR A 16 -11.77 -50.29 27.78
C THR A 16 -10.27 -50.34 27.43
N ILE A 17 -9.59 -49.19 27.48
CA ILE A 17 -8.16 -49.09 27.21
C ILE A 17 -7.37 -49.46 28.48
N PRO A 18 -6.35 -50.34 28.41
CA PRO A 18 -5.54 -50.74 29.57
C PRO A 18 -4.77 -49.55 30.18
N LEU A 19 -4.75 -49.47 31.51
CA LEU A 19 -4.33 -48.30 32.29
C LEU A 19 -2.83 -47.96 32.24
N GLU A 20 -1.96 -48.85 31.74
CA GLU A 20 -0.49 -48.68 31.82
C GLU A 20 0.14 -47.90 30.65
N THR A 21 -0.59 -47.61 29.57
CA THR A 21 -0.08 -46.83 28.43
C THR A 21 -0.53 -45.35 28.44
N ASN A 22 -1.29 -44.94 29.46
CA ASN A 22 -1.93 -43.61 29.48
C ASN A 22 -0.98 -42.44 29.78
N SER A 23 0.16 -42.66 30.44
CA SER A 23 1.07 -41.55 30.79
C SER A 23 1.87 -41.04 29.58
N THR A 24 2.32 -41.94 28.70
CA THR A 24 3.15 -41.58 27.53
C THR A 24 2.35 -40.94 26.40
N ILE A 25 1.08 -41.35 26.22
CA ILE A 25 0.19 -40.81 25.17
C ILE A 25 -0.20 -39.34 25.47
N CYS A 26 -0.40 -38.98 26.75
CA CYS A 26 -0.66 -37.59 27.14
C CYS A 26 0.53 -36.64 26.88
N CYS A 27 1.76 -37.11 27.04
CA CYS A 27 2.96 -36.30 26.78
C CYS A 27 3.15 -36.00 25.28
N SER A 28 2.89 -36.97 24.40
CA SER A 28 2.99 -36.76 22.95
C SER A 28 1.93 -35.80 22.42
N TYR A 29 0.70 -35.88 22.94
CA TYR A 29 -0.40 -34.99 22.52
C TYR A 29 -0.19 -33.53 22.94
N SER A 30 0.32 -33.29 24.16
CA SER A 30 0.58 -31.94 24.67
C SER A 30 1.71 -31.23 23.92
N ARG A 31 2.77 -31.97 23.53
CA ARG A 31 3.87 -31.45 22.73
C ARG A 31 3.43 -31.04 21.33
N ASP A 32 2.63 -31.88 20.65
CA ASP A 32 2.13 -31.58 19.31
C ASP A 32 1.19 -30.36 19.30
N ARG A 33 0.37 -30.18 20.34
CA ARG A 33 -0.46 -28.97 20.48
C ARG A 33 0.39 -27.70 20.62
N ALA A 34 1.46 -27.74 21.41
CA ALA A 34 2.37 -26.60 21.55
C ALA A 34 3.04 -26.24 20.21
N GLU A 35 3.54 -27.22 19.47
CA GLU A 35 4.18 -27.02 18.17
C GLU A 35 3.22 -26.45 17.10
N ARG A 36 1.95 -26.87 17.07
CA ARG A 36 0.98 -26.27 16.14
C ARG A 36 0.74 -24.79 16.44
N THR A 37 0.67 -24.41 17.71
CA THR A 37 0.44 -23.00 18.07
C THR A 37 1.62 -22.10 17.71
N THR A 38 2.86 -22.57 17.85
CA THR A 38 4.04 -21.79 17.45
C THR A 38 4.12 -21.64 15.94
N ARG A 39 3.81 -22.69 15.17
CA ARG A 39 3.73 -22.59 13.70
C ARG A 39 2.65 -21.61 13.25
N LEU A 40 1.46 -21.64 13.84
CA LEU A 40 0.40 -20.70 13.49
C LEU A 40 0.75 -19.24 13.79
N LYS A 41 1.45 -18.97 14.91
CA LYS A 41 1.97 -17.62 15.20
C LYS A 41 2.96 -17.16 14.12
N LYS A 42 3.92 -18.03 13.76
CA LYS A 42 4.90 -17.75 12.70
C LYS A 42 4.22 -17.47 11.36
N TYR A 43 3.26 -18.29 10.94
CA TYR A 43 2.52 -18.05 9.69
C TYR A 43 1.71 -16.76 9.72
N ARG A 44 1.12 -16.41 10.87
CA ARG A 44 0.42 -15.13 11.01
C ARG A 44 1.39 -13.96 10.85
N GLU A 45 2.56 -14.01 11.47
CA GLU A 45 3.59 -12.97 11.34
C GLU A 45 4.09 -12.84 9.89
N GLU A 46 4.37 -13.96 9.21
CA GLU A 46 4.77 -13.97 7.80
C GLU A 46 3.68 -13.39 6.88
N LEU A 47 2.41 -13.69 7.14
CA LEU A 47 1.28 -13.14 6.39
C LEU A 47 1.18 -11.62 6.58
N GLU A 48 1.33 -11.14 7.82
CA GLU A 48 1.30 -9.71 8.13
C GLU A 48 2.49 -8.97 7.50
N LEU A 49 3.70 -9.54 7.53
CA LEU A 49 4.87 -9.00 6.83
C LEU A 49 4.66 -8.93 5.32
N THR A 50 4.00 -9.93 4.73
CA THR A 50 3.68 -9.95 3.30
C THR A 50 2.69 -8.84 2.93
N LYS A 51 1.65 -8.64 3.74
CA LYS A 51 0.70 -7.52 3.58
C LYS A 51 1.42 -6.16 3.67
N ILE A 52 2.28 -5.98 4.67
CA ILE A 52 3.09 -4.76 4.85
C ILE A 52 3.97 -4.47 3.63
N ARG A 53 4.61 -5.50 3.07
CA ARG A 53 5.48 -5.36 1.90
C ARG A 53 4.70 -4.99 0.63
N SER A 54 3.45 -5.41 0.52
CA SER A 54 2.59 -5.08 -0.62
C SER A 54 2.17 -3.61 -0.71
N ILE A 55 2.27 -2.85 0.40
CA ILE A 55 1.95 -1.42 0.41
C ILE A 55 3.16 -0.65 -0.10
N ASN A 56 3.10 -0.26 -1.39
CA ASN A 56 4.10 0.58 -2.02
C ASN A 56 4.12 1.97 -1.41
N ASP A 57 5.32 2.48 -1.22
CA ASP A 57 5.58 3.81 -0.71
C ASP A 57 5.99 4.72 -1.86
N TRP A 58 5.21 5.78 -2.05
CA TRP A 58 5.37 6.73 -3.15
C TRP A 58 6.22 7.94 -2.76
N LEU A 59 6.88 7.93 -1.59
CA LEU A 59 7.65 9.07 -1.09
C LEU A 59 8.70 9.56 -2.09
N CYS A 60 9.45 8.65 -2.72
CA CYS A 60 10.48 9.03 -3.70
C CYS A 60 9.88 9.78 -4.90
N TRP A 61 8.71 9.34 -5.38
CA TRP A 61 8.01 10.02 -6.47
C TRP A 61 7.45 11.37 -6.00
N SER A 62 6.93 11.46 -4.78
CA SER A 62 6.48 12.75 -4.22
C SER A 62 7.61 13.76 -4.07
N ILE A 63 8.79 13.32 -3.63
CA ILE A 63 9.99 14.18 -3.55
C ILE A 63 10.41 14.64 -4.95
N PHE A 64 10.39 13.75 -5.94
CA PHE A 64 10.66 14.12 -7.33
C PHE A 64 9.68 15.20 -7.82
N ASN A 65 8.38 15.02 -7.60
CA ASN A 65 7.36 16.00 -7.97
C ASN A 65 7.49 17.33 -7.21
N LEU A 66 8.02 17.30 -5.98
CA LEU A 66 8.31 18.52 -5.23
C LEU A 66 9.47 19.29 -5.86
N ILE A 67 10.55 18.61 -6.22
CA ILE A 67 11.75 19.23 -6.81
C ILE A 67 11.47 19.72 -8.24
N CYS A 68 10.82 18.90 -9.06
CA CYS A 68 10.61 19.21 -10.49
C CYS A 68 9.39 20.08 -10.75
N GLY A 69 8.33 19.96 -9.94
CA GLY A 69 7.09 20.72 -10.12
C GLY A 69 7.05 22.02 -9.33
N GLY A 70 7.79 22.13 -8.22
CA GLY A 70 7.86 23.32 -7.37
C GLY A 70 6.51 23.77 -6.77
N SER A 71 5.45 22.98 -6.94
CA SER A 71 4.09 23.38 -6.59
C SER A 71 3.81 23.15 -5.10
N VAL A 72 2.99 24.02 -4.50
CA VAL A 72 2.51 23.84 -3.12
C VAL A 72 1.78 22.49 -2.95
N MET A 73 1.09 22.04 -4.00
CA MET A 73 0.40 20.74 -4.02
C MET A 73 1.37 19.55 -3.87
N SER A 74 2.64 19.69 -4.26
CA SER A 74 3.65 18.64 -4.08
C SER A 74 4.01 18.42 -2.60
N PHE A 75 3.83 19.41 -1.72
CA PHE A 75 3.99 19.19 -0.28
C PHE A 75 2.88 18.29 0.28
N ILE A 76 1.68 18.36 -0.28
CA ILE A 76 0.55 17.51 0.14
C ILE A 76 0.85 16.05 -0.16
N THR A 77 1.44 15.73 -1.31
CA THR A 77 1.79 14.33 -1.64
C THR A 77 2.89 13.79 -0.73
N VAL A 78 3.90 14.59 -0.44
CA VAL A 78 4.94 14.22 0.54
C VAL A 78 4.33 13.97 1.92
N ALA A 79 3.43 14.85 2.38
CA ALA A 79 2.73 14.67 3.65
C ALA A 79 1.90 13.38 3.66
N LEU A 80 1.17 13.06 2.60
CA LEU A 80 0.43 11.80 2.48
C LEU A 80 1.34 10.57 2.53
N SER A 81 2.50 10.61 1.87
CA SER A 81 3.49 9.52 1.96
C SER A 81 4.05 9.35 3.37
N ILE A 82 4.32 10.44 4.09
CA ILE A 82 4.76 10.39 5.50
C ILE A 82 3.65 9.83 6.40
N ILE A 83 2.40 10.27 6.21
CA ILE A 83 1.24 9.74 6.95
C ILE A 83 1.08 8.24 6.67
N CYS A 84 1.22 7.81 5.42
CA CYS A 84 1.18 6.39 5.05
C CYS A 84 2.26 5.57 5.79
N ARG A 85 3.50 6.07 5.88
CA ARG A 85 4.57 5.43 6.67
C ARG A 85 4.23 5.39 8.16
N SER A 86 3.70 6.48 8.71
CA SER A 86 3.27 6.54 10.11
C SER A 86 2.19 5.50 10.41
N LYS A 87 1.17 5.40 9.54
CA LYS A 87 0.11 4.38 9.62
C LYS A 87 0.65 2.95 9.53
N LYS A 88 1.66 2.73 8.68
CA LYS A 88 2.37 1.44 8.58
C LYS A 88 3.11 1.09 9.88
N SER A 89 3.71 2.08 10.55
CA SER A 89 4.44 1.87 11.81
C SER A 89 3.54 1.50 13.00
N ILE A 90 2.29 1.96 13.00
CA ILE A 90 1.28 1.61 14.02
C ILE A 90 0.44 0.36 13.66
N ASN A 91 0.82 -0.38 12.62
CA ASN A 91 0.09 -1.55 12.10
C ASN A 91 -1.36 -1.29 11.64
N ASP A 92 -1.67 -0.06 11.23
CA ASP A 92 -2.99 0.34 10.70
C ASP A 92 -3.02 0.19 9.16
N TYR A 93 -3.12 -1.06 8.70
CA TYR A 93 -2.89 -1.41 7.29
C TYR A 93 -4.00 -0.94 6.34
N GLU A 94 -5.25 -0.98 6.76
CA GLU A 94 -6.38 -0.55 5.93
C GLU A 94 -6.25 0.93 5.61
N ASN A 95 -5.96 1.76 6.62
CA ASN A 95 -5.73 3.18 6.40
C ASN A 95 -4.43 3.45 5.63
N ALA A 96 -3.34 2.74 5.92
CA ALA A 96 -2.10 2.87 5.16
C ALA A 96 -2.31 2.57 3.66
N LYS A 97 -3.11 1.55 3.32
CA LYS A 97 -3.45 1.21 1.94
C LYS A 97 -4.28 2.30 1.26
N LEU A 98 -5.26 2.88 1.96
CA LEU A 98 -6.05 4.00 1.45
C LEU A 98 -5.18 5.23 1.23
N THR A 99 -4.32 5.59 2.19
CA THR A 99 -3.41 6.73 2.07
C THR A 99 -2.38 6.53 0.95
N SER A 100 -1.83 5.33 0.77
CA SER A 100 -0.92 5.01 -0.34
C SER A 100 -1.60 5.20 -1.71
N LYS A 101 -2.84 4.72 -1.88
CA LYS A 101 -3.61 4.94 -3.10
C LYS A 101 -3.88 6.43 -3.35
N LEU A 102 -4.23 7.16 -2.30
CA LEU A 102 -4.48 8.60 -2.41
C LEU A 102 -3.20 9.34 -2.84
N ALA A 103 -2.05 9.02 -2.22
CA ALA A 103 -0.76 9.57 -2.59
C ALA A 103 -0.41 9.28 -4.06
N LEU A 104 -0.67 8.07 -4.56
CA LEU A 104 -0.48 7.73 -5.97
C LEU A 104 -1.33 8.61 -6.90
N ILE A 105 -2.62 8.78 -6.60
CA ILE A 105 -3.53 9.57 -7.43
C ILE A 105 -3.05 11.03 -7.50
N PHE A 106 -2.72 11.64 -6.36
CA PHE A 106 -2.21 13.01 -6.35
C PHE A 106 -0.85 13.14 -7.05
N ASN A 107 0.08 12.20 -6.86
CA ASN A 107 1.35 12.21 -7.59
C ASN A 107 1.13 12.16 -9.11
N PHE A 108 0.17 11.35 -9.56
CA PHE A 108 -0.17 11.24 -10.98
C PHE A 108 -0.69 12.57 -11.54
N PHE A 109 -1.66 13.20 -10.87
CA PHE A 109 -2.20 14.50 -11.29
C PHE A 109 -1.14 15.61 -11.30
N ILE A 110 -0.28 15.66 -10.27
CA ILE A 110 0.80 16.65 -10.21
C ILE A 110 1.82 16.42 -11.33
N THR A 111 2.15 15.17 -11.63
CA THR A 111 3.08 14.84 -12.73
C THR A 111 2.53 15.34 -14.06
N ILE A 112 1.25 15.06 -14.37
CA ILE A 112 0.59 15.53 -15.59
C ILE A 112 0.55 17.07 -15.63
N GLY A 113 0.13 17.71 -14.53
CA GLY A 113 0.07 19.16 -14.45
C GLY A 113 1.44 19.82 -14.65
N THR A 114 2.49 19.22 -14.08
CA THR A 114 3.87 19.68 -14.23
C THR A 114 4.32 19.59 -15.69
N ILE A 115 4.08 18.46 -16.36
CA ILE A 115 4.42 18.27 -17.78
C ILE A 115 3.70 19.32 -18.65
N ILE A 116 2.40 19.51 -18.45
CA ILE A 116 1.61 20.51 -19.19
C ILE A 116 2.16 21.92 -18.93
N GLY A 117 2.48 22.25 -17.67
CA GLY A 117 3.06 23.54 -17.30
C GLY A 117 4.39 23.81 -18.01
N TRP A 118 5.28 22.83 -18.08
CA TRP A 118 6.55 22.94 -18.80
C TRP A 118 6.36 23.12 -20.32
N ILE A 119 5.42 22.39 -20.92
CA ILE A 119 5.09 22.55 -22.35
C ILE A 119 4.57 23.97 -22.63
N MET A 120 3.66 24.47 -21.80
CA MET A 120 3.11 25.83 -21.95
C MET A 120 4.20 26.90 -21.77
N LEU A 121 5.09 26.72 -20.78
CA LEU A 121 6.22 27.63 -20.56
C LEU A 121 7.15 27.68 -21.78
N TYR A 122 7.46 26.51 -22.38
CA TYR A 122 8.26 26.44 -23.60
C TYR A 122 7.62 27.21 -24.76
N PHE A 123 6.31 27.04 -24.98
CA PHE A 123 5.60 27.80 -26.02
C PHE A 123 5.58 29.31 -25.73
N LEU A 124 5.44 29.72 -24.47
CA LEU A 124 5.46 31.13 -24.10
C LEU A 124 6.82 31.78 -24.40
N ILE A 125 7.93 31.12 -24.02
CA ILE A 125 9.29 31.61 -24.27
C ILE A 125 9.53 31.75 -25.79
N THR A 126 9.20 30.71 -26.55
CA THR A 126 9.38 30.74 -28.01
C THR A 126 8.46 31.72 -28.73
N ALA A 127 7.31 32.08 -28.15
CA ALA A 127 6.45 33.14 -28.65
C ALA A 127 7.06 34.52 -28.37
N THR A 128 7.56 34.76 -27.15
CA THR A 128 8.19 36.05 -26.79
C THR A 128 9.46 36.33 -27.59
N ASP A 129 10.22 35.30 -27.96
CA ASP A 129 11.41 35.45 -28.80
C ASP A 129 11.06 35.96 -30.22
N LYS A 130 9.90 35.58 -30.77
CA LYS A 130 9.50 36.04 -32.11
C LYS A 130 9.12 37.51 -32.10
N GLU A 131 8.39 37.97 -31.09
CA GLU A 131 7.98 39.36 -30.95
C GLU A 131 9.18 40.28 -30.73
N THR A 132 10.11 39.87 -29.87
CA THR A 132 11.34 40.64 -29.60
C THR A 132 12.21 40.76 -30.86
N VAL A 133 12.39 39.68 -31.64
CA VAL A 133 13.13 39.71 -32.90
C VAL A 133 12.47 40.63 -33.93
N GLN A 134 11.14 40.62 -34.04
CA GLN A 134 10.42 41.52 -34.95
C GLN A 134 10.60 43.00 -34.56
N LEU A 135 10.53 43.30 -33.26
CA LEU A 135 10.69 44.66 -32.75
C LEU A 135 12.10 45.20 -33.00
N VAL A 136 13.14 44.39 -32.77
CA VAL A 136 14.54 44.76 -33.05
C VAL A 136 14.75 45.00 -34.55
N ASN A 137 14.19 44.14 -35.41
CA ASN A 137 14.31 44.31 -36.87
C ASN A 137 13.53 45.52 -37.39
N GLY A 138 12.44 45.92 -36.74
CA GLY A 138 11.72 47.16 -37.05
C GLY A 138 12.55 48.40 -36.74
N ILE A 139 13.19 48.45 -35.57
CA ILE A 139 14.05 49.58 -35.16
C ILE A 139 15.24 49.75 -36.12
N LYS A 140 15.88 48.64 -36.53
CA LYS A 140 16.99 48.68 -37.51
C LYS A 140 16.61 49.20 -38.91
N LYS A 141 15.32 49.29 -39.25
CA LYS A 141 14.89 49.89 -40.52
C LYS A 141 14.69 51.41 -40.41
N ILE A 142 14.56 51.92 -39.19
CA ILE A 142 14.32 53.35 -38.91
C ILE A 142 15.65 54.10 -38.80
N PHE A 143 16.69 53.46 -38.25
CA PHE A 143 18.04 53.98 -38.12
C PHE A 143 18.97 53.43 -39.19
#